data_AF-A0A1M5PE08-F1
#
_entry.id   AF-A0A1M5PE08-F1
#
_cell.length_a   1.000
_cell.length_b   1.000
_cell.length_c   1.000
_cell.angle_alpha   90.00
_cell.angle_beta   90.00
_cell.angle_gamma   90.00
#
_symmetry.space_group_name_H-M   'P 1'
#
loop_
_entity.id
_entity.type
_entity.pdbx_description
1 polymer ?
#
loop_
_entity_poly.entity_id
_entity_poly.type
_entity_poly.pdbx_seq_one_letter_code
_entity_poly.pdbx_strand_id
1 'polypeptide(L)'
;MKKNLLIAGILFYPAILFSQIGINTPNPSAEFDLVSKDNSAFTKALKITNSSNHELLTVLNNGDVGINSSSPTAKLEIKNDVPGAIKIVDGTQQAGRLLTSDDNGVGTWQPKESKGAIIYLSGKQDFSTSQFTRFVGTSIIEKDNIGGISTSGATINLPKGKYLIILDEDIAAFEYGLFNIVTPDNIGLFHTVYGATLRASFIADFSGGAGSMFMQFQGQLYNPNPSYYESAYTNLDWGAHFIIHKLD
;
A
#
# COMPACT_ATOMS: atom_id res chain seq x y z
N MET A 1 61.67 50.13 -44.77
CA MET A 1 60.98 49.39 -43.68
C MET A 1 59.56 49.06 -44.14
N LYS A 2 59.32 47.86 -44.70
CA LYS A 2 57.99 47.42 -45.13
C LYS A 2 57.42 46.49 -44.06
N LYS A 3 56.72 47.05 -43.08
CA LYS A 3 55.74 46.31 -42.26
C LYS A 3 54.42 46.45 -43.02
N ASN A 4 53.77 45.36 -43.42
CA ASN A 4 52.34 45.24 -43.77
C ASN A 4 52.05 43.88 -44.42
N LEU A 5 52.43 42.78 -43.78
CA LEU A 5 52.10 41.44 -44.29
C LEU A 5 51.65 40.52 -43.15
N LEU A 6 50.51 40.81 -42.54
CA LEU A 6 49.90 39.95 -41.51
C LEU A 6 48.37 40.06 -41.38
N ILE A 7 47.66 40.57 -42.41
CA ILE A 7 46.19 40.75 -42.34
C ILE A 7 45.42 39.73 -43.21
N ALA A 8 46.05 39.14 -44.24
CA ALA A 8 45.34 38.22 -45.15
C ALA A 8 45.15 36.79 -44.60
N GLY A 9 45.97 36.34 -43.63
CA GLY A 9 45.95 34.97 -43.13
C GLY A 9 44.81 34.64 -42.16
N ILE A 10 44.20 35.65 -41.53
CA ILE A 10 43.10 35.47 -40.55
C ILE A 10 41.74 35.33 -41.25
N LEU A 11 41.59 35.90 -42.46
CA LEU A 11 40.34 35.89 -43.23
C LEU A 11 39.99 34.53 -43.87
N PHE A 12 40.95 33.60 -43.92
CA PHE A 12 40.77 32.27 -44.54
C PHE A 12 40.89 31.11 -43.55
N TYR A 13 40.89 31.38 -42.24
CA TYR A 13 40.80 30.31 -41.26
C TYR A 13 39.35 29.79 -41.23
N PRO A 14 39.08 28.50 -41.54
CA PRO A 14 37.78 27.92 -41.27
C PRO A 14 37.65 27.81 -39.75
N ALA A 15 37.16 28.87 -39.11
CA ALA A 15 36.72 28.79 -37.74
C ALA A 15 35.53 27.85 -37.72
N ILE A 16 35.69 26.69 -37.07
CA ILE A 16 34.57 25.84 -36.69
C ILE A 16 33.79 26.63 -35.63
N LEU A 17 32.86 27.47 -36.06
CA LEU A 17 31.97 28.18 -35.15
C LEU A 17 31.00 27.15 -34.57
N PHE A 18 31.08 26.89 -33.28
CA PHE A 18 30.04 26.14 -32.56
C PHE A 18 28.74 26.95 -32.66
N SER A 19 27.72 26.39 -33.31
CA SER A 19 26.42 27.05 -33.47
C SER A 19 25.62 26.92 -32.18
N GLN A 20 25.92 27.76 -31.18
CA GLN A 20 25.02 27.98 -30.06
C GLN A 20 23.98 29.03 -30.45
N ILE A 21 22.71 28.79 -30.11
CA ILE A 21 21.61 29.73 -30.34
C ILE A 21 21.27 30.39 -29.01
N GLY A 22 21.66 31.66 -28.87
CA GLY A 22 21.28 32.51 -27.75
C GLY A 22 20.06 33.36 -28.10
N ILE A 23 19.01 33.30 -27.27
CA ILE A 23 17.90 34.26 -27.29
C ILE A 23 18.03 35.12 -26.04
N ASN A 24 18.25 36.43 -26.26
CA ASN A 24 18.42 37.41 -25.18
C ASN A 24 19.61 37.14 -24.24
N THR A 25 20.64 36.43 -24.72
CA THR A 25 21.93 36.26 -24.04
C THR A 25 23.09 36.32 -25.05
N PRO A 26 24.12 37.17 -24.84
CA PRO A 26 25.29 37.24 -25.72
C PRO A 26 26.33 36.14 -25.44
N ASN A 27 26.21 35.45 -24.31
CA ASN A 27 27.10 34.37 -23.91
C ASN A 27 26.26 33.12 -23.58
N PRO A 28 25.75 32.40 -24.61
CA PRO A 28 24.99 31.17 -24.39
C PRO A 28 25.80 30.15 -23.61
N SER A 29 25.19 29.56 -22.59
CA SER A 29 25.79 28.52 -21.74
C SER A 29 25.37 27.10 -22.13
N ALA A 30 24.42 26.97 -23.06
CA ALA A 30 23.93 25.73 -23.66
C ALA A 30 23.83 25.87 -25.19
N GLU A 31 23.62 24.75 -25.91
CA GLU A 31 23.39 24.78 -27.37
C GLU A 31 22.18 25.65 -27.75
N PHE A 32 21.14 25.65 -26.91
CA PHE A 32 20.03 26.59 -26.95
C PHE A 32 19.89 27.23 -25.58
N ASP A 33 20.16 28.53 -25.48
CA ASP A 33 20.08 29.30 -24.23
C ASP A 33 19.09 30.46 -24.41
N LEU A 34 18.00 30.43 -23.65
CA LEU A 34 16.97 31.46 -23.65
C LEU A 34 16.94 32.11 -22.28
N VAL A 35 17.09 33.44 -22.26
CA VAL A 35 16.96 34.25 -21.05
C VAL A 35 15.71 35.12 -21.18
N SER A 36 14.82 35.05 -20.19
CA SER A 36 13.62 35.90 -20.17
C SER A 36 13.98 37.39 -20.17
N LYS A 37 13.08 38.22 -20.67
CA LYS A 37 13.30 39.67 -20.80
C LYS A 37 13.40 40.39 -19.45
N ASP A 38 12.74 39.86 -18.43
CA ASP A 38 12.71 40.39 -17.07
C ASP A 38 12.64 39.26 -16.04
N ASN A 39 12.48 39.61 -14.76
CA ASN A 39 12.38 38.68 -13.62
C ASN A 39 10.99 38.71 -12.94
N SER A 40 9.97 39.27 -13.58
CA SER A 40 8.60 39.26 -13.03
C SER A 40 8.07 37.84 -13.01
N ALA A 41 7.54 37.38 -11.88
CA ALA A 41 7.14 35.98 -11.67
C ALA A 41 6.15 35.46 -12.71
N PHE A 42 5.28 36.31 -13.24
CA PHE A 42 4.24 35.94 -14.21
C PHE A 42 4.65 36.12 -15.67
N THR A 43 5.83 36.69 -15.93
CA THR A 43 6.39 36.75 -17.28
C THR A 43 6.76 35.35 -17.72
N LYS A 44 6.44 35.02 -18.98
CA LYS A 44 6.71 33.73 -19.59
C LYS A 44 8.13 33.72 -20.12
N ALA A 45 8.99 32.89 -19.54
CA ALA A 45 10.31 32.62 -20.07
C ALA A 45 10.19 31.82 -21.37
N LEU A 46 9.34 30.79 -21.40
CA LEU A 46 9.06 29.99 -22.60
C LEU A 46 7.55 29.84 -22.80
N LYS A 47 7.09 29.99 -24.03
CA LYS A 47 5.70 29.74 -24.45
C LYS A 47 5.71 29.03 -25.79
N ILE A 48 5.08 27.86 -25.84
CA ILE A 48 4.82 27.13 -27.09
C ILE A 48 3.31 27.14 -27.33
N THR A 49 2.89 27.60 -28.51
CA THR A 49 1.48 27.62 -28.92
C THR A 49 1.25 26.79 -30.17
N ASN A 50 0.04 26.26 -30.33
CA ASN A 50 -0.40 25.73 -31.62
C ASN A 50 -0.78 26.85 -32.60
N SER A 51 -1.12 26.47 -33.84
CA SER A 51 -1.54 27.40 -34.91
C SER A 51 -2.83 28.19 -34.60
N SER A 52 -3.59 27.78 -33.60
CA SER A 52 -4.79 28.46 -33.12
C SER A 52 -4.52 29.39 -31.92
N ASN A 53 -3.25 29.66 -31.62
CA ASN A 53 -2.80 30.46 -30.47
C ASN A 53 -3.14 29.85 -29.09
N HIS A 54 -3.39 28.54 -29.01
CA HIS A 54 -3.57 27.83 -27.75
C HIS A 54 -2.20 27.46 -27.15
N GLU A 55 -1.99 27.76 -25.87
CA GLU A 55 -0.73 27.49 -25.17
C GLU A 55 -0.62 26.02 -24.75
N LEU A 56 0.41 25.34 -25.26
CA LEU A 56 0.68 23.93 -25.03
C LEU A 56 1.68 23.73 -23.88
N LEU A 57 2.75 24.54 -23.87
CA LEU A 57 3.78 24.56 -22.83
C LEU A 57 4.04 26.00 -22.41
N THR A 58 4.01 26.24 -21.10
CA THR A 58 4.40 27.51 -20.49
C THR A 58 5.46 27.26 -19.43
N VAL A 59 6.52 28.06 -19.44
CA VAL A 59 7.49 28.15 -18.34
C VAL A 59 7.50 29.60 -17.89
N LEU A 60 7.10 29.84 -16.63
CA LEU A 60 7.14 31.16 -16.01
C LEU A 60 8.53 31.45 -15.44
N ASN A 61 8.86 32.73 -15.27
CA ASN A 61 10.13 33.17 -14.69
C ASN A 61 10.38 32.65 -13.26
N ASN A 62 9.31 32.34 -12.51
CA ASN A 62 9.41 31.74 -11.19
C ASN A 62 9.69 30.21 -11.23
N GLY A 63 9.86 29.65 -12.43
CA GLY A 63 10.14 28.24 -12.67
C GLY A 63 8.92 27.33 -12.73
N ASP A 64 7.70 27.88 -12.67
CA ASP A 64 6.48 27.07 -12.77
C ASP A 64 6.22 26.65 -14.22
N VAL A 65 5.93 25.36 -14.41
CA VAL A 65 5.71 24.74 -15.72
C VAL A 65 4.25 24.34 -15.89
N GLY A 66 3.63 24.80 -16.96
CA GLY A 66 2.26 24.47 -17.34
C GLY A 66 2.22 23.64 -18.63
N ILE A 67 1.47 22.53 -18.62
CA ILE A 67 1.08 21.79 -19.83
C ILE A 67 -0.42 22.01 -20.04
N ASN A 68 -0.78 22.63 -21.17
CA ASN A 68 -2.12 23.19 -21.44
C ASN A 68 -2.62 24.17 -20.35
N SER A 69 -1.70 24.73 -19.55
CA SER A 69 -1.98 25.77 -18.56
C SER A 69 -1.14 26.99 -18.88
N SER A 70 -1.81 28.12 -19.10
CA SER A 70 -1.18 29.39 -19.46
C SER A 70 -0.68 30.20 -18.27
N SER A 71 -1.13 29.82 -17.07
CA SER A 71 -0.83 30.48 -15.80
C SER A 71 -0.75 29.41 -14.71
N PRO A 72 0.28 28.54 -14.74
CA PRO A 72 0.43 27.50 -13.73
C PRO A 72 0.52 28.11 -12.33
N THR A 73 -0.14 27.46 -11.37
CA THR A 73 -0.20 27.87 -9.95
C THR A 73 0.60 26.96 -9.02
N ALA A 74 1.15 25.87 -9.59
CA ALA A 74 2.06 24.94 -8.94
C ALA A 74 3.32 24.77 -9.81
N LYS A 75 4.38 24.21 -9.21
CA LYS A 75 5.66 23.99 -9.92
C LYS A 75 5.50 23.19 -11.21
N LEU A 76 4.58 22.24 -11.22
CA LEU A 76 4.11 21.55 -12.42
C LEU A 76 2.59 21.50 -12.39
N GLU A 77 1.93 22.08 -13.38
CA GLU A 77 0.48 22.02 -13.56
C GLU A 77 0.16 21.43 -14.94
N ILE A 78 -0.66 20.37 -14.97
CA ILE A 78 -1.11 19.73 -16.21
C ILE A 78 -2.62 19.85 -16.25
N LYS A 79 -3.13 20.65 -17.20
CA LYS A 79 -4.57 20.78 -17.43
C LYS A 79 -5.01 19.80 -18.51
N ASN A 80 -6.01 18.99 -18.21
CA ASN A 80 -6.59 18.06 -19.18
C ASN A 80 -8.10 18.06 -19.05
N ASP A 81 -8.79 18.09 -20.20
CA ASP A 81 -10.27 18.06 -20.23
C ASP A 81 -10.82 16.64 -20.02
N VAL A 82 -9.97 15.62 -20.21
CA VAL A 82 -10.30 14.19 -19.98
C VAL A 82 -9.48 13.66 -18.80
N PRO A 83 -10.04 12.83 -17.91
CA PRO A 83 -9.26 12.18 -16.85
C PRO A 83 -8.06 11.38 -17.40
N GLY A 84 -6.94 11.39 -16.69
CA GLY A 84 -5.71 10.71 -17.10
C GLY A 84 -4.64 11.65 -17.66
N ALA A 85 -4.37 12.76 -16.97
CA ALA A 85 -3.38 13.76 -17.37
C ALA A 85 -1.92 13.24 -17.37
N ILE A 86 -1.63 12.19 -16.59
CA ILE A 86 -0.28 11.63 -16.43
C ILE A 86 -0.31 10.15 -16.77
N LYS A 87 0.60 9.73 -17.66
CA LYS A 87 0.90 8.31 -17.95
C LYS A 87 2.40 8.10 -17.78
N ILE A 88 2.78 7.22 -16.85
CA ILE A 88 4.17 6.84 -16.58
C ILE A 88 4.34 5.38 -17.01
N VAL A 89 5.25 5.13 -17.95
CA VAL A 89 5.57 3.80 -18.50
C VAL A 89 7.03 3.52 -18.15
N ASP A 90 7.26 2.85 -17.03
CA ASP A 90 8.59 2.57 -16.49
C ASP A 90 8.93 1.07 -16.46
N GLY A 91 8.03 0.22 -16.98
CA GLY A 91 8.13 -1.23 -16.97
C GLY A 91 7.49 -1.90 -15.75
N THR A 92 7.09 -1.14 -14.74
CA THR A 92 6.45 -1.63 -13.51
C THR A 92 4.94 -1.36 -13.46
N GLN A 93 4.40 -0.56 -14.39
CA GLN A 93 2.97 -0.24 -14.46
C GLN A 93 2.09 -1.47 -14.78
N GLN A 94 1.02 -1.67 -13.99
CA GLN A 94 0.02 -2.73 -14.17
C GLN A 94 -1.35 -2.29 -13.61
N ALA A 95 -2.43 -2.95 -14.02
CA ALA A 95 -3.76 -2.68 -13.47
C ALA A 95 -3.79 -2.89 -11.95
N GLY A 96 -4.32 -1.91 -11.21
CA GLY A 96 -4.45 -1.97 -9.75
C GLY A 96 -3.20 -1.59 -8.95
N ARG A 97 -2.09 -1.21 -9.58
CA ARG A 97 -0.90 -0.67 -8.89
C ARG A 97 -1.09 0.78 -8.48
N LEU A 98 -0.35 1.19 -7.46
CA LEU A 98 -0.31 2.56 -6.93
C LEU A 98 1.05 3.17 -7.23
N LEU A 99 1.10 4.46 -7.55
CA LEU A 99 2.36 5.19 -7.62
C LEU A 99 2.79 5.50 -6.18
N THR A 100 3.92 4.95 -5.75
CA THR A 100 4.44 5.09 -4.39
C THR A 100 5.84 5.66 -4.44
N SER A 101 6.12 6.63 -3.57
CA SER A 101 7.45 7.24 -3.41
C SER A 101 8.30 6.40 -2.46
N ASP A 102 9.60 6.32 -2.75
CA ASP A 102 10.62 5.91 -1.79
C ASP A 102 11.10 7.08 -0.91
N ASP A 103 12.08 6.82 -0.03
CA ASP A 103 12.67 7.80 0.89
C ASP A 103 13.44 8.94 0.18
N ASN A 104 13.76 8.77 -1.10
CA ASN A 104 14.42 9.79 -1.92
C ASN A 104 13.44 10.59 -2.78
N GLY A 105 12.13 10.31 -2.70
CA GLY A 105 11.11 10.97 -3.52
C GLY A 105 10.88 10.31 -4.88
N VAL A 106 11.50 9.16 -5.18
CA VAL A 106 11.37 8.48 -6.47
C VAL A 106 10.08 7.68 -6.50
N GLY A 107 9.17 8.05 -7.40
CA GLY A 107 7.92 7.34 -7.62
C GLY A 107 8.10 6.10 -8.51
N THR A 108 7.57 4.96 -8.07
CA THR A 108 7.48 3.72 -8.86
C THR A 108 6.11 3.06 -8.70
N TRP A 109 5.67 2.26 -9.67
CA TRP A 109 4.39 1.54 -9.54
C TRP A 109 4.54 0.32 -8.65
N GLN A 110 3.97 0.39 -7.45
CA GLN A 110 3.99 -0.68 -6.47
C GLN A 110 2.67 -1.45 -6.44
N PRO A 111 2.68 -2.74 -6.06
CA PRO A 111 1.46 -3.49 -5.77
C PRO A 111 0.59 -2.73 -4.77
N LYS A 112 -0.73 -2.83 -4.92
CA LYS A 112 -1.65 -2.37 -3.88
C LYS A 112 -1.56 -3.35 -2.70
N GLU A 113 -0.82 -2.96 -1.67
CA GLU A 113 -0.75 -3.73 -0.42
C GLU A 113 -2.13 -3.71 0.26
N SER A 114 -2.80 -4.86 0.29
CA SER A 114 -3.99 -5.05 1.11
C SER A 114 -3.51 -5.68 2.41
N LYS A 115 -3.62 -5.00 3.54
CA LYS A 115 -3.15 -5.53 4.83
C LYS A 115 -4.08 -6.59 5.43
N GLY A 116 -4.66 -7.45 4.59
CA GLY A 116 -5.70 -8.43 4.96
C GLY A 116 -5.28 -9.87 4.71
N ALA A 117 -5.73 -10.77 5.56
CA ALA A 117 -5.61 -12.21 5.39
C ALA A 117 -6.91 -12.92 5.74
N ILE A 118 -7.13 -14.08 5.12
CA ILE A 118 -8.28 -14.95 5.40
C ILE A 118 -7.74 -16.36 5.68
N ILE A 119 -8.10 -16.91 6.83
CA ILE A 119 -7.65 -18.22 7.29
C ILE A 119 -8.86 -19.02 7.76
N TYR A 120 -8.90 -20.29 7.35
CA TYR A 120 -9.93 -21.24 7.71
C TYR A 120 -9.28 -22.32 8.55
N LEU A 121 -9.82 -22.55 9.75
CA LEU A 121 -9.42 -23.64 10.62
C LEU A 121 -10.60 -24.61 10.73
N SER A 122 -10.31 -25.90 10.78
CA SER A 122 -11.33 -26.92 10.99
C SER A 122 -10.76 -28.16 11.64
N GLY A 123 -11.61 -28.93 12.31
CA GLY A 123 -11.20 -30.15 12.96
C GLY A 123 -12.36 -30.93 13.54
N LYS A 124 -12.01 -32.01 14.23
CA LYS A 124 -12.95 -32.88 14.91
C LYS A 124 -12.31 -33.37 16.21
N GLN A 125 -12.96 -33.15 17.35
CA GLN A 125 -12.39 -33.50 18.65
C GLN A 125 -13.42 -33.62 19.78
N ASP A 126 -12.95 -34.11 20.92
CA ASP A 126 -13.65 -33.99 22.19
C ASP A 126 -13.31 -32.65 22.86
N PHE A 127 -14.26 -32.10 23.62
CA PHE A 127 -14.08 -30.93 24.47
C PHE A 127 -14.41 -31.28 25.93
N SER A 128 -13.61 -30.76 26.85
CA SER A 128 -13.82 -30.93 28.30
C SER A 128 -14.82 -29.92 28.86
N THR A 129 -15.58 -30.35 29.87
CA THR A 129 -16.43 -29.46 30.68
C THR A 129 -15.73 -28.93 31.93
N SER A 130 -14.61 -29.53 32.33
CA SER A 130 -13.88 -29.18 33.55
C SER A 130 -12.71 -28.24 33.32
N GLN A 131 -12.21 -28.14 32.09
CA GLN A 131 -11.08 -27.28 31.72
C GLN A 131 -11.15 -26.88 30.25
N PHE A 132 -10.41 -25.83 29.87
CA PHE A 132 -10.26 -25.47 28.46
C PHE A 132 -9.54 -26.58 27.69
N THR A 133 -10.11 -26.93 26.54
CA THR A 133 -9.51 -27.83 25.56
C THR A 133 -9.12 -27.00 24.35
N ARG A 134 -7.85 -27.08 23.94
CA ARG A 134 -7.35 -26.43 22.74
C ARG A 134 -7.97 -27.08 21.51
N PHE A 135 -8.35 -26.26 20.53
CA PHE A 135 -8.76 -26.76 19.23
C PHE A 135 -7.56 -27.37 18.49
N VAL A 136 -7.76 -28.56 17.93
CA VAL A 136 -6.79 -29.32 17.15
C VAL A 136 -7.42 -29.71 15.82
N GLY A 137 -6.66 -29.56 14.74
CA GLY A 137 -7.21 -29.70 13.40
C GLY A 137 -6.25 -29.21 12.34
N THR A 138 -6.81 -28.87 11.19
CA THR A 138 -6.10 -28.40 9.99
C THR A 138 -6.37 -26.93 9.72
N SER A 139 -5.56 -26.34 8.86
CA SER A 139 -5.64 -24.94 8.46
C SER A 139 -5.53 -24.77 6.95
N ILE A 140 -6.23 -23.77 6.43
CA ILE A 140 -6.13 -23.29 5.05
C ILE A 140 -5.92 -21.78 5.11
N ILE A 141 -4.82 -21.29 4.53
CA ILE A 141 -4.61 -19.86 4.30
C ILE A 141 -5.14 -19.57 2.90
N GLU A 142 -6.35 -19.04 2.80
CA GLU A 142 -6.94 -18.68 1.50
C GLU A 142 -6.32 -17.41 0.93
N LYS A 143 -5.89 -16.50 1.81
CA LYS A 143 -5.27 -15.24 1.42
C LYS A 143 -4.31 -14.75 2.50
N ASP A 144 -3.12 -14.35 2.09
CA ASP A 144 -2.15 -13.64 2.93
C ASP A 144 -1.56 -12.46 2.17
N ASN A 145 -2.23 -11.31 2.24
CA ASN A 145 -1.66 -10.06 1.78
C ASN A 145 -1.00 -9.26 2.92
N ILE A 146 -1.04 -9.79 4.15
CA ILE A 146 -0.26 -9.24 5.28
C ILE A 146 1.22 -9.57 5.09
N GLY A 147 1.51 -10.75 4.51
CA GLY A 147 2.83 -11.27 4.24
C GLY A 147 3.45 -11.92 5.48
N GLY A 148 3.74 -13.21 5.40
CA GLY A 148 4.46 -13.95 6.44
C GLY A 148 3.55 -14.61 7.48
N ILE A 149 2.26 -14.76 7.18
CA ILE A 149 1.37 -15.60 7.99
C ILE A 149 1.70 -17.07 7.75
N SER A 150 1.70 -17.84 8.83
CA SER A 150 1.79 -19.30 8.75
C SER A 150 0.83 -19.95 9.73
N THR A 151 0.59 -21.25 9.53
CA THR A 151 -0.26 -22.03 10.45
C THR A 151 0.42 -23.35 10.79
N SER A 152 0.11 -23.89 11.96
CA SER A 152 0.54 -25.22 12.40
C SER A 152 -0.62 -25.88 13.14
N GLY A 153 -1.30 -26.80 12.45
CA GLY A 153 -2.62 -27.26 12.86
C GLY A 153 -3.60 -26.10 13.02
N ALA A 154 -4.37 -26.08 14.11
CA ALA A 154 -5.29 -24.99 14.44
C ALA A 154 -4.63 -23.77 15.13
N THR A 155 -3.35 -23.52 14.83
CA THR A 155 -2.59 -22.37 15.35
C THR A 155 -2.32 -21.39 14.23
N ILE A 156 -2.57 -20.10 14.47
CA ILE A 156 -2.25 -19.02 13.54
C ILE A 156 -1.01 -18.29 14.06
N ASN A 157 0.02 -18.19 13.22
CA ASN A 157 1.21 -17.41 13.48
C ASN A 157 1.16 -16.12 12.66
N LEU A 158 1.34 -14.99 13.33
CA LEU A 158 1.29 -13.66 12.78
C LEU A 158 2.68 -13.01 12.88
N PRO A 159 3.11 -12.26 11.86
CA PRO A 159 4.30 -11.43 11.97
C PRO A 159 4.11 -10.34 13.04
N LYS A 160 5.18 -9.59 13.31
CA LYS A 160 5.09 -8.43 14.22
C LYS A 160 4.05 -7.44 13.72
N GLY A 161 3.14 -7.02 14.60
CA GLY A 161 2.16 -5.99 14.31
C GLY A 161 0.95 -6.01 15.22
N LYS A 162 0.03 -5.10 14.96
CA LYS A 162 -1.27 -5.03 15.62
C LYS A 162 -2.36 -5.36 14.62
N TYR A 163 -3.35 -6.13 15.06
CA TYR A 163 -4.35 -6.72 14.18
C TYR A 163 -5.76 -6.49 14.69
N LEU A 164 -6.67 -6.11 13.79
CA LEU A 164 -8.09 -6.34 13.96
C LEU A 164 -8.42 -7.72 13.41
N ILE A 165 -9.01 -8.56 14.24
CA ILE A 165 -9.41 -9.92 13.89
C ILE A 165 -10.92 -10.00 13.97
N ILE A 166 -11.53 -10.53 12.92
CA ILE A 166 -12.94 -10.91 12.88
C ILE A 166 -12.99 -12.43 12.80
N LEU A 167 -13.81 -13.02 13.65
CA LEU A 167 -14.02 -14.46 13.77
C LEU A 167 -15.48 -14.79 13.47
N ASP A 168 -15.70 -15.78 12.62
CA ASP A 168 -16.95 -16.56 12.55
C ASP A 168 -16.63 -18.02 12.86
N GLU A 169 -17.21 -18.57 13.93
CA GLU A 169 -16.92 -19.90 14.45
C GLU A 169 -18.21 -20.67 14.75
N ASP A 170 -18.16 -21.97 14.48
CA ASP A 170 -19.24 -22.91 14.71
C ASP A 170 -18.68 -24.28 15.17
N ILE A 171 -19.21 -24.77 16.29
CA ILE A 171 -19.01 -26.14 16.76
C ILE A 171 -20.32 -26.89 16.47
N ALA A 172 -20.22 -28.06 15.85
CA ALA A 172 -21.36 -28.77 15.27
C ALA A 172 -22.20 -29.55 16.31
N ALA A 173 -22.72 -28.90 17.33
CA ALA A 173 -23.64 -29.46 18.32
C ALA A 173 -24.57 -28.38 18.93
N PHE A 174 -25.09 -28.65 20.13
CA PHE A 174 -25.79 -27.66 20.94
C PHE A 174 -24.90 -27.33 22.13
N GLU A 175 -24.12 -26.24 22.03
CA GLU A 175 -23.05 -25.92 22.96
C GLU A 175 -23.31 -24.65 23.74
N TYR A 176 -23.11 -24.75 25.05
CA TYR A 176 -22.94 -23.61 25.93
C TYR A 176 -21.59 -23.76 26.62
N GLY A 177 -20.79 -22.70 26.63
CA GLY A 177 -19.48 -22.81 27.23
C GLY A 177 -18.71 -21.51 27.25
N LEU A 178 -17.42 -21.62 27.56
CA LEU A 178 -16.48 -20.52 27.52
C LEU A 178 -15.57 -20.72 26.31
N PHE A 179 -15.43 -19.67 25.51
CA PHE A 179 -14.55 -19.66 24.35
C PHE A 179 -13.46 -18.60 24.54
N ASN A 180 -12.21 -19.00 24.32
CA ASN A 180 -11.06 -18.10 24.36
C ASN A 180 -10.22 -18.21 23.10
N ILE A 181 -9.55 -17.11 22.80
CA ILE A 181 -8.35 -17.10 21.96
C ILE A 181 -7.18 -16.66 22.82
N VAL A 182 -6.11 -17.44 22.80
CA VAL A 182 -4.94 -17.22 23.64
C VAL A 182 -3.64 -17.41 22.88
N THR A 183 -2.54 -16.92 23.45
CA THR A 183 -1.17 -17.21 22.99
C THR A 183 -0.67 -18.57 23.51
N PRO A 184 0.43 -19.13 22.97
CA PRO A 184 1.11 -20.32 23.51
C PRO A 184 1.37 -20.29 25.02
N ASP A 185 1.61 -19.10 25.56
CA ASP A 185 1.86 -18.88 26.99
C ASP A 185 0.56 -18.66 27.79
N ASN A 186 -0.60 -18.98 27.21
CA ASN A 186 -1.95 -18.81 27.79
C ASN A 186 -2.32 -17.35 28.12
N ILE A 187 -1.74 -16.37 27.42
CA ILE A 187 -2.17 -14.97 27.55
C ILE A 187 -3.47 -14.79 26.77
N GLY A 188 -4.51 -14.28 27.45
CA GLY A 188 -5.83 -14.04 26.85
C GLY A 188 -5.82 -12.91 25.82
N LEU A 189 -6.27 -13.19 24.60
CA LEU A 189 -6.50 -12.21 23.54
C LEU A 189 -8.01 -11.89 23.38
N PHE A 190 -8.86 -12.89 23.59
CA PHE A 190 -10.31 -12.77 23.53
C PHE A 190 -10.97 -13.81 24.45
N HIS A 191 -12.09 -13.44 25.07
CA HIS A 191 -12.88 -14.30 25.94
C HIS A 191 -14.37 -13.97 25.80
N THR A 192 -15.22 -14.99 25.67
CA THR A 192 -16.68 -14.83 25.64
C THR A 192 -17.39 -16.09 26.14
N VAL A 193 -18.67 -15.92 26.46
CA VAL A 193 -19.62 -17.03 26.55
C VAL A 193 -20.03 -17.45 25.13
N TYR A 194 -20.08 -18.75 24.90
CA TYR A 194 -20.51 -19.41 23.67
C TYR A 194 -21.90 -20.02 23.86
N GLY A 195 -22.75 -20.00 22.83
CA GLY A 195 -24.13 -20.51 22.94
C GLY A 195 -24.76 -21.08 21.67
N ALA A 196 -24.05 -21.11 20.53
CA ALA A 196 -24.45 -21.77 19.27
C ALA A 196 -23.41 -21.50 18.17
N THR A 197 -23.37 -20.25 17.67
CA THR A 197 -22.34 -19.78 16.73
C THR A 197 -21.71 -18.51 17.30
N LEU A 198 -20.44 -18.28 17.02
CA LEU A 198 -19.72 -17.10 17.49
C LEU A 198 -19.32 -16.21 16.33
N ARG A 199 -19.84 -14.98 16.35
CA ARG A 199 -19.37 -13.89 15.49
C ARG A 199 -18.80 -12.80 16.37
N ALA A 200 -17.49 -12.58 16.28
CA ALA A 200 -16.78 -11.66 17.16
C ALA A 200 -15.72 -10.87 16.40
N SER A 201 -15.31 -9.76 17.01
CA SER A 201 -14.09 -9.07 16.61
C SER A 201 -13.29 -8.65 17.84
N PHE A 202 -11.97 -8.64 17.70
CA PHE A 202 -11.05 -8.28 18.77
C PHE A 202 -9.72 -7.78 18.20
N ILE A 203 -8.90 -7.21 19.09
CA ILE A 203 -7.56 -6.74 18.76
C ILE A 203 -6.54 -7.75 19.29
N ALA A 204 -5.61 -8.14 18.43
CA ALA A 204 -4.40 -8.86 18.84
C ALA A 204 -3.19 -7.96 18.67
N ASP A 205 -2.44 -7.74 19.76
CA ASP A 205 -1.26 -6.87 19.77
C ASP A 205 0.01 -7.71 19.89
N PHE A 206 0.70 -7.87 18.75
CA PHE A 206 2.01 -8.50 18.63
C PHE A 206 3.05 -7.44 18.21
N SER A 207 2.93 -6.22 18.73
CA SER A 207 3.90 -5.15 18.47
C SER A 207 5.28 -5.44 19.06
N GLY A 208 5.39 -6.31 20.07
CA GLY A 208 6.65 -6.73 20.68
C GLY A 208 7.48 -7.72 19.85
N GLY A 209 6.88 -8.39 18.85
CA GLY A 209 7.52 -9.44 18.06
C GLY A 209 6.50 -10.29 17.31
N ALA A 210 6.94 -11.25 16.49
CA ALA A 210 6.01 -12.21 15.91
C ALA A 210 5.27 -12.97 17.02
N GLY A 211 4.01 -13.33 16.77
CA GLY A 211 3.14 -13.95 17.77
C GLY A 211 2.31 -15.09 17.20
N SER A 212 1.78 -15.91 18.09
CA SER A 212 0.91 -17.03 17.74
C SER A 212 -0.36 -16.98 18.56
N MET A 213 -1.46 -17.48 17.99
CA MET A 213 -2.74 -17.61 18.68
C MET A 213 -3.45 -18.90 18.28
N PHE A 214 -4.28 -19.40 19.19
CA PHE A 214 -5.17 -20.54 18.95
C PHE A 214 -6.45 -20.40 19.78
N MET A 215 -7.48 -21.12 19.35
CA MET A 215 -8.77 -21.19 20.03
C MET A 215 -8.72 -22.27 21.11
N GLN A 216 -9.49 -22.07 22.18
CA GLN A 216 -9.80 -23.10 23.17
C GLN A 216 -11.23 -22.95 23.67
N PHE A 217 -11.86 -24.07 24.00
CA PHE A 217 -13.24 -24.13 24.46
C PHE A 217 -13.36 -25.00 25.70
N GLN A 218 -14.20 -24.56 26.64
CA GLN A 218 -14.63 -25.34 27.78
C GLN A 218 -16.16 -25.42 27.74
N GLY A 219 -16.69 -26.64 27.60
CA GLY A 219 -18.13 -26.86 27.67
C GLY A 219 -18.66 -26.55 29.08
N GLN A 220 -19.91 -26.11 29.17
CA GLN A 220 -20.60 -25.91 30.43
C GLN A 220 -21.89 -26.74 30.47
N LEU A 221 -22.19 -27.28 31.65
CA LEU A 221 -23.37 -28.09 31.94
C LEU A 221 -24.57 -27.23 32.42
N TYR A 222 -24.66 -25.97 31.98
CA TYR A 222 -25.79 -25.12 32.37
C TYR A 222 -26.22 -24.24 31.21
N ASN A 223 -27.30 -24.66 30.54
CA ASN A 223 -28.08 -23.79 29.67
C ASN A 223 -29.14 -23.06 30.53
N PRO A 224 -29.17 -21.71 30.58
CA PRO A 224 -30.24 -20.98 31.26
C PRO A 224 -31.63 -21.21 30.63
N ASN A 225 -31.70 -21.85 29.47
CA ASN A 225 -32.93 -22.32 28.84
C ASN A 225 -33.10 -23.84 29.05
N PRO A 226 -34.07 -24.28 29.89
CA PRO A 226 -34.26 -25.69 30.26
C PRO A 226 -34.78 -26.59 29.11
N SER A 227 -34.96 -26.05 27.91
CA SER A 227 -35.58 -26.74 26.77
C SER A 227 -34.59 -27.47 25.86
N TYR A 228 -33.28 -27.30 26.06
CA TYR A 228 -32.25 -27.90 25.21
C TYR A 228 -31.40 -28.88 26.01
N TYR A 229 -31.31 -30.12 25.50
CA TYR A 229 -30.42 -31.14 26.04
C TYR A 229 -28.96 -30.75 25.77
N GLU A 230 -28.10 -30.93 26.76
CA GLU A 230 -26.66 -30.85 26.57
C GLU A 230 -26.23 -31.94 25.59
N SER A 231 -25.61 -31.53 24.49
CA SER A 231 -24.93 -32.47 23.61
C SER A 231 -23.70 -33.03 24.33
N ALA A 232 -23.38 -34.30 24.07
CA ALA A 232 -22.10 -34.84 24.51
C ALA A 232 -20.99 -34.08 23.78
N TYR A 233 -20.08 -33.45 24.52
CA TYR A 233 -18.91 -32.72 24.00
C TYR A 233 -17.85 -33.68 23.41
N THR A 234 -18.27 -34.69 22.66
CA THR A 234 -17.43 -35.78 22.16
C THR A 234 -17.57 -35.89 20.66
N ASN A 235 -16.43 -36.00 19.97
CA ASN A 235 -16.31 -36.24 18.54
C ASN A 235 -17.08 -35.20 17.69
N LEU A 236 -16.99 -33.92 18.10
CA LEU A 236 -17.67 -32.80 17.46
C LEU A 236 -16.81 -32.22 16.34
N ASP A 237 -17.43 -31.98 15.19
CA ASP A 237 -16.84 -31.20 14.11
C ASP A 237 -16.86 -29.72 14.49
N TRP A 238 -15.89 -28.95 14.02
CA TRP A 238 -15.85 -27.51 14.22
C TRP A 238 -15.19 -26.80 13.04
N GLY A 239 -15.55 -25.53 12.85
CA GLY A 239 -15.00 -24.68 11.81
C GLY A 239 -14.90 -23.23 12.24
N ALA A 240 -13.82 -22.56 11.86
CA ALA A 240 -13.57 -21.17 12.17
C ALA A 240 -12.97 -20.40 10.99
N HIS A 241 -13.53 -19.24 10.72
CA HIS A 241 -13.10 -18.30 9.70
C HIS A 241 -12.51 -17.07 10.36
N PHE A 242 -11.26 -16.77 10.04
CA PHE A 242 -10.55 -15.59 10.52
C PHE A 242 -10.35 -14.63 9.36
N ILE A 243 -10.88 -13.41 9.49
CA ILE A 243 -10.49 -12.28 8.68
C ILE A 243 -9.58 -11.42 9.53
N ILE A 244 -8.33 -11.29 9.12
CA ILE A 244 -7.29 -10.60 9.87
C ILE A 244 -6.88 -9.37 9.08
N HIS A 245 -6.92 -8.21 9.72
CA HIS A 245 -6.44 -6.96 9.15
C HIS A 245 -5.33 -6.38 10.00
N LYS A 246 -4.15 -6.17 9.42
CA LYS A 246 -3.04 -5.49 10.10
C LYS A 246 -3.33 -3.99 10.14
N LEU A 247 -3.37 -3.42 11.35
CA LEU A 247 -3.73 -2.03 11.59
C LEU A 247 -2.58 -1.06 11.26
N ASP A 248 -1.33 -1.53 11.34
CA ASP A 248 -0.12 -0.73 11.12
C ASP A 248 0.89 -1.44 10.19
#